data_AF-A0A645I615-F1
#
_entry.id   AF-A0A645I615-F1
#
_cell.length_a   1.000
_cell.length_b   1.000
_cell.length_c   1.000
_cell.angle_alpha   90.00
_cell.angle_beta   90.00
_cell.angle_gamma   90.00
#
_symmetry.space_group_name_H-M   'P 1'
#
loop_
_entity.id
_entity.type
_entity.pdbx_description
1 polymer ?
#
loop_
_entity_poly.entity_id
_entity_poly.type
_entity_poly.pdbx_seq_one_letter_code
_entity_poly.pdbx_strand_id
1 'polypeptide(L)'
;MYRARDVFGAKKIIVVTQGYHIYRALYVAHKLGLSAYGVASDQRTYAGQEYRELREIIARSKDFITSVFKPLPKYLGEEIYIGGNGNLTNDK
;
A
#
# COMPACT_ATOMS: atom_id res chain seq x y z
N MET A 1 0.74 -0.83 3.12
CA MET A 1 -0.19 -1.28 4.16
C MET A 1 0.52 -1.75 5.43
N TYR A 2 1.48 -2.67 5.37
CA TYR A 2 2.30 -3.04 6.55
C TYR A 2 2.86 -1.84 7.31
N ARG A 3 3.59 -0.94 6.64
CA ARG A 3 4.08 0.29 7.27
C ARG A 3 2.95 1.17 7.82
N ALA A 4 1.83 1.30 7.11
CA ALA A 4 0.68 2.07 7.62
C ALA A 4 0.21 1.52 8.98
N ARG A 5 0.16 0.21 9.14
CA ARG A 5 -0.24 -0.44 10.39
C ARG A 5 0.87 -0.44 11.45
N ASP A 6 2.06 -0.92 11.08
CA ASP A 6 3.13 -1.29 12.02
C ASP A 6 4.11 -0.15 12.30
N VAL A 7 4.28 0.76 11.34
CA VAL A 7 5.15 1.93 11.50
C VAL A 7 4.32 3.14 11.90
N PHE A 8 3.17 3.37 11.28
CA PHE A 8 2.39 4.57 11.53
C PHE A 8 1.22 4.36 12.51
N GLY A 9 1.01 3.15 13.01
CA GLY A 9 -0.08 2.84 13.95
C GLY A 9 -1.49 3.08 13.40
N ALA A 10 -1.64 3.19 12.08
CA ALA A 10 -2.92 3.56 11.47
C ALA A 10 -3.94 2.41 11.60
N LYS A 11 -5.18 2.76 11.95
CA LYS A 11 -6.32 1.82 12.03
C LYS A 11 -7.36 2.05 10.94
N LYS A 12 -7.56 3.32 10.55
CA LYS A 12 -8.48 3.76 9.50
C LYS A 12 -7.73 4.63 8.50
N ILE A 13 -7.81 4.30 7.22
CA ILE A 13 -7.02 4.95 6.15
C ILE A 13 -7.87 5.25 4.91
N ILE A 14 -7.43 6.26 4.15
CA ILE A 14 -7.91 6.52 2.79
C ILE A 14 -6.74 6.25 1.83
N VAL A 15 -6.99 5.48 0.79
CA VAL A 15 -6.02 5.10 -0.23
C VAL A 15 -6.35 5.82 -1.51
N VAL A 16 -5.51 6.78 -1.89
CA VAL A 16 -5.65 7.57 -3.12
C VAL A 16 -4.69 6.99 -4.17
N THR A 17 -5.20 6.44 -5.26
CA THR A 17 -4.40 5.80 -6.34
C THR A 17 -5.22 5.65 -7.62
N GLN A 18 -4.65 5.09 -8.69
CA GLN A 18 -5.37 4.79 -9.92
C GLN A 18 -6.49 3.76 -9.68
N GLY A 19 -7.61 3.87 -10.40
CA GLY A 19 -8.79 3.03 -10.21
C GLY A 19 -8.48 1.52 -10.24
N TYR A 20 -7.60 1.10 -11.15
CA TYR A 20 -7.20 -0.30 -11.28
C TYR A 20 -6.32 -0.82 -10.14
N HIS A 21 -5.68 0.06 -9.36
CA HIS A 21 -4.88 -0.31 -8.18
C HIS A 21 -5.69 -0.31 -6.87
N ILE A 22 -6.85 0.35 -6.83
CA ILE A 22 -7.67 0.48 -5.61
C ILE A 22 -8.07 -0.90 -5.08
N TYR A 23 -8.58 -1.80 -5.93
CA TYR A 23 -9.09 -3.11 -5.50
C TYR A 23 -8.02 -3.92 -4.76
N ARG A 24 -6.80 -3.99 -5.34
CA ARG A 24 -5.67 -4.68 -4.72
C ARG A 24 -5.26 -4.02 -3.41
N ALA A 25 -5.22 -2.68 -3.37
CA ALA A 25 -4.82 -1.95 -2.19
C ALA A 25 -5.81 -2.14 -1.02
N LEU A 26 -7.11 -2.10 -1.30
CA LEU A 26 -8.17 -2.35 -0.30
C LEU A 26 -8.13 -3.79 0.20
N TYR A 27 -7.98 -4.77 -0.71
CA TYR A 27 -7.86 -6.17 -0.32
C TYR A 27 -6.69 -6.40 0.66
N VAL A 28 -5.51 -5.88 0.32
CA VAL A 28 -4.33 -6.00 1.19
C VAL A 28 -4.54 -5.27 2.52
N ALA A 29 -5.15 -4.09 2.51
CA ALA A 29 -5.43 -3.34 3.73
C ALA A 29 -6.35 -4.13 4.68
N HIS A 30 -7.47 -4.66 4.17
CA HIS A 30 -8.40 -5.45 4.96
C HIS A 30 -7.79 -6.75 5.49
N LYS A 31 -7.00 -7.46 4.66
CA LYS A 31 -6.27 -8.67 5.12
C LYS A 31 -5.24 -8.40 6.21
N LEU A 32 -4.79 -7.15 6.34
CA LEU A 32 -3.88 -6.72 7.39
C LEU A 32 -4.60 -6.10 8.60
N GLY A 33 -5.94 -6.05 8.60
CA GLY A 33 -6.75 -5.54 9.70
C GLY A 33 -7.02 -4.02 9.66
N LEU A 34 -6.80 -3.38 8.52
CA LEU A 34 -7.05 -1.93 8.35
C LEU A 34 -8.46 -1.68 7.82
N SER A 35 -9.14 -0.68 8.39
CA SER A 35 -10.34 -0.08 7.80
C SER A 35 -9.89 0.89 6.71
N ALA A 36 -10.23 0.61 5.45
CA ALA A 36 -9.71 1.35 4.30
C ALA A 36 -10.81 1.77 3.32
N TYR A 37 -10.69 2.97 2.78
CA TYR A 37 -11.54 3.52 1.72
C TYR A 37 -10.67 3.89 0.51
N GLY A 38 -11.14 3.63 -0.70
CA GLY A 38 -10.40 3.91 -1.93
C GLY A 38 -10.91 5.17 -2.62
N VAL A 39 -10.01 5.99 -3.13
CA VAL A 39 -10.34 7.16 -3.96
C VAL A 39 -9.53 7.10 -5.23
N ALA A 40 -10.21 7.11 -6.38
CA ALA A 40 -9.57 7.11 -7.69
C ALA A 40 -8.98 8.48 -8.00
N SER A 41 -7.70 8.50 -8.35
CA SER A 41 -6.96 9.69 -8.79
C SER A 41 -6.54 9.58 -10.26
N ASP A 42 -7.41 9.00 -11.10
CA ASP A 42 -7.13 8.79 -12.52
C ASP A 42 -7.01 10.14 -13.24
N GLN A 43 -5.80 10.50 -13.68
CA GLN A 43 -5.54 11.82 -14.29
C GLN A 43 -5.20 11.79 -15.79
N ARG A 44 -5.18 10.64 -16.48
CA ARG A 44 -5.02 10.53 -17.95
C ARG A 44 -5.07 9.06 -18.40
N THR A 45 -5.47 8.83 -19.66
CA THR A 45 -5.23 7.59 -20.39
C THR A 45 -3.73 7.39 -20.62
N TYR A 46 -3.22 6.22 -20.28
CA TYR A 46 -1.79 5.91 -20.35
C TYR A 46 -1.46 5.17 -21.64
N ALA A 47 -0.52 5.69 -22.44
CA ALA A 47 0.11 4.93 -23.52
C ALA A 47 0.99 3.78 -22.95
N GLY A 48 1.01 2.62 -23.61
CA GLY A 48 1.84 1.46 -23.22
C GLY A 48 1.14 0.40 -22.34
N GLN A 49 -0.18 0.25 -22.48
CA GLN A 49 -1.01 -0.66 -21.69
C GLN A 49 -0.59 -2.15 -21.84
N GLU A 50 -0.33 -2.62 -23.06
CA GLU A 50 -0.01 -4.04 -23.33
C GLU A 50 1.29 -4.51 -22.65
N TYR A 51 2.36 -3.70 -22.69
CA TYR A 51 3.61 -4.01 -22.00
C TYR A 51 3.42 -4.08 -20.47
N ARG A 52 2.50 -3.26 -19.93
CA ARG A 52 2.18 -3.25 -18.50
C ARG A 52 1.38 -4.47 -18.09
N GLU A 53 0.41 -4.89 -18.91
CA GLU A 53 -0.38 -6.10 -18.69
C GLU A 53 0.50 -7.35 -18.63
N LEU A 54 1.43 -7.50 -19.58
CA LEU A 54 2.36 -8.63 -19.62
C LEU A 54 3.23 -8.69 -18.35
N ARG A 55 3.73 -7.53 -17.91
CA ARG A 55 4.51 -7.40 -16.68
C ARG A 55 3.66 -7.65 -15.43
N GLU A 56 2.37 -7.30 -15.46
CA GLU A 56 1.44 -7.54 -14.35
C GLU A 56 1.13 -9.03 -14.15
N ILE A 57 1.06 -9.82 -15.22
CA ILE A 57 0.86 -11.28 -15.12
C ILE A 57 1.98 -11.92 -14.30
N ILE A 58 3.24 -11.59 -14.61
CA ILE A 58 4.42 -12.11 -13.89
C ILE A 58 4.42 -11.60 -12.43
N ALA A 59 4.09 -10.32 -12.24
CA ALA A 59 4.00 -9.73 -10.90
C ALA A 59 2.93 -10.38 -10.03
N ARG A 60 1.76 -10.73 -10.58
CA ARG A 60 0.66 -11.38 -9.82
C ARG A 60 1.03 -12.77 -9.33
N SER A 61 1.77 -13.55 -10.13
CA SER A 61 2.29 -14.86 -9.70
C SER A 61 3.29 -14.73 -8.56
N LYS A 62 4.18 -13.73 -8.62
CA LYS A 62 5.10 -13.40 -7.53
C LYS A 62 4.35 -12.92 -6.27
N ASP A 63 3.31 -12.12 -6.44
CA ASP A 63 2.50 -11.59 -5.33
C ASP A 63 1.77 -12.71 -4.60
N PHE A 64 1.30 -13.76 -5.30
CA PHE A 64 0.69 -14.94 -4.68
C PHE A 64 1.63 -15.62 -3.67
N ILE A 65 2.87 -15.90 -4.09
CA ILE A 65 3.93 -16.47 -3.24
C ILE A 65 4.20 -15.54 -2.05
N THR A 66 4.37 -14.24 -2.32
CA THR A 66 4.63 -13.24 -1.29
C THR A 66 3.48 -13.16 -0.25
N SER A 67 2.23 -13.36 -0.68
CA SER A 67 1.05 -13.32 0.21
C SER A 67 0.94 -14.53 1.14
N VAL A 68 1.45 -15.69 0.73
CA VAL A 68 1.49 -16.91 1.53
C VAL A 68 2.60 -16.81 2.58
N PHE A 69 3.81 -16.45 2.15
CA PHE A 69 4.98 -16.44 3.03
C PHE A 69 5.11 -15.17 3.88
N LYS A 70 4.37 -14.11 3.54
CA LYS A 70 4.32 -12.81 4.26
C LYS A 70 5.72 -12.37 4.74
N PRO A 71 6.73 -12.33 3.86
CA PRO A 71 8.07 -11.94 4.26
C PRO A 71 8.03 -10.50 4.79
N LEU A 72 8.85 -10.23 5.81
CA LEU A 72 8.98 -8.87 6.33
C LEU A 72 9.44 -7.94 5.19
N PRO A 73 8.81 -6.77 5.02
CA PRO A 73 9.21 -5.83 3.99
C PRO A 73 10.64 -5.35 4.27
N LYS A 74 11.43 -5.20 3.21
CA LYS A 74 12.82 -4.68 3.28
C LYS A 74 12.94 -3.36 4.06
N TYR A 75 11.87 -2.55 4.04
CA TYR A 75 11.78 -1.28 4.75
C TYR A 75 10.71 -1.34 5.85
N LEU A 76 10.92 -2.19 6.86
CA LEU A 76 10.26 -2.03 8.15
C LEU A 76 11.14 -1.09 8.99
N GLY A 77 10.59 0.04 9.44
CA GLY A 77 11.32 1.02 10.26
C GLY A 77 10.79 1.03 11.68
N GLU A 78 11.40 1.84 12.54
CA GLU A 78 10.85 2.13 13.87
C GLU A 78 9.47 2.76 13.77
N GLU A 79 8.63 2.53 14.78
CA GLU A 79 7.29 3.09 14.85
C GLU A 79 7.33 4.62 14.97
N ILE A 80 6.65 5.30 14.07
CA ILE A 80 6.39 6.73 14.06
C ILE A 80 4.89 6.91 14.26
N TYR A 81 4.46 6.93 15.53
CA TYR A 81 3.03 7.04 15.85
C TYR A 81 2.49 8.42 15.50
N ILE A 82 1.59 8.46 14.51
CA ILE A 82 1.01 9.71 13.98
C ILE A 82 0.04 10.41 14.94
N GLY A 83 -0.40 9.73 16.01
CA GLY A 83 -1.17 10.35 17.09
C GLY A 83 -0.30 10.93 18.20
N GLY A 84 1.03 10.87 18.06
CA GLY A 84 2.01 11.36 19.03
C GLY A 84 2.44 12.81 18.78
N ASN A 85 3.53 13.21 19.42
CA ASN A 85 4.10 14.57 19.28
C ASN A 85 4.77 14.74 17.90
N GLY A 86 4.24 15.66 17.07
CA GLY A 86 4.74 15.92 15.72
C GLY A 86 6.13 16.56 15.64
N ASN A 87 6.67 17.09 16.75
CA ASN A 87 8.03 17.64 16.77
C ASN A 87 9.11 16.55 16.79
N LEU A 88 8.75 15.29 17.01
CA LEU A 88 9.69 14.16 17.03
C LEU A 88 10.32 13.89 15.65
N THR A 89 9.68 14.34 14.57
CA THR A 89 10.14 14.16 13.19
C THR A 89 10.55 15.49 12.53
N ASN A 90 10.66 16.58 13.29
CA ASN A 90 11.17 17.84 12.74
C ASN A 90 12.69 17.75 12.59
N ASP A 91 13.17 17.99 11.37
CA ASP A 91 14.60 18.19 11.13
C ASP A 91 15.05 19.50 11.80
N LYS A 92 16.22 19.47 12.44
CA LYS A 92 16.84 20.66 13.06
C LYS A 92 17.40 21.61 12.01
#